data_AF-A0A443YHU1-F1
#
_entry.id   AF-A0A443YHU1-F1
#
_cell.length_a   1.000
_cell.length_b   1.000
_cell.length_c   1.000
_cell.angle_alpha   90.00
_cell.angle_beta   90.00
_cell.angle_gamma   90.00
#
_symmetry.space_group_name_H-M   'P 1'
#
loop_
_entity.id
_entity.type
_entity.pdbx_description
1 polymer ?
#
loop_
_entity_poly.entity_id
_entity_poly.type
_entity_poly.pdbx_seq_one_letter_code
_entity_poly.pdbx_strand_id
1 'polypeptide(L)'
;MDHRNISGKWLAPLVLCVAVVLCHAVVLASGGIDPADPMVRVTSAPCDLDIHKVLAAVSKDVSRDTGIGESFITYYWQTFDHIVYEGKERTKPLFVDLYVPGFFSDADVRGMLNAIADALVKHAGIERNWVFIHTHFPLPGQVYISGSVTNWDTYRGKPSNAPRAIEERALNKFQFNDASFVFQCLWRFGVIASGGADLGELLTVTSRIQDFDKESWYTSWTSMADKVRAMGDEFASTLHARSAREAYFRATNYYRASEVYLPPNDPRKHVAWEQGRNTFLKAAKLSGGLIEPVRIPYEKTTLPGYFVKADNSGRKRPLLLIQTGLDGTAEDLYLVLGVHAAKRGYNCLIYEGPGQGEAIAVQKLPFRHDWEKVVTPVVDYALTRSEVDADRLAIIGYSMGGYLVPRALAHEKRIRWGIVDGGVYSVFDGTMTKFPAELKEDVGKASRKEKVNALAYAEMEKHPDLKQFINQMLWTFDADSPFELFTELKKYSMGKVLGEIDTEMFVLNSSDDQIAGSNAQAKKFYNGLESMKTYHEFTADQGAQFHCQSGAPFVSSERILNWLDERAMPQLR
;
A
#
# COMPACT_ATOMS: atom_id res chain seq x y z
N MET A 1 -49.76 -6.09 58.61
CA MET A 1 -50.03 -7.25 59.48
C MET A 1 -49.27 -8.44 58.91
N ASP A 2 -48.32 -8.93 59.72
CA ASP A 2 -47.67 -10.25 59.77
C ASP A 2 -47.02 -10.93 58.55
N HIS A 3 -45.67 -11.02 58.62
CA HIS A 3 -44.86 -12.25 58.83
C HIS A 3 -45.48 -13.61 58.41
N ARG A 4 -44.81 -14.56 57.73
CA ARG A 4 -43.44 -15.10 57.96
C ARG A 4 -43.09 -16.15 56.85
N ASN A 5 -41.80 -16.19 56.47
CA ASN A 5 -40.98 -17.30 55.91
C ASN A 5 -41.44 -18.13 54.68
N ILE A 6 -40.54 -18.24 53.68
CA ILE A 6 -39.91 -19.49 53.19
C ILE A 6 -38.62 -19.14 52.42
N SER A 7 -37.59 -19.94 52.68
CA SER A 7 -36.26 -20.04 52.07
C SER A 7 -36.22 -20.28 50.56
N GLY A 8 -35.19 -19.81 49.86
CA GLY A 8 -34.83 -20.37 48.54
C GLY A 8 -33.95 -19.46 47.69
N LYS A 9 -32.73 -19.92 47.40
CA LYS A 9 -31.66 -19.27 46.63
C LYS A 9 -32.10 -18.87 45.21
N TRP A 10 -31.71 -17.67 44.78
CA TRP A 10 -31.66 -17.28 43.37
C TRP A 10 -30.28 -17.66 42.80
N LEU A 11 -30.26 -18.58 41.83
CA LEU A 11 -29.13 -18.85 40.94
C LEU A 11 -29.64 -18.69 39.50
N ALA A 12 -29.14 -17.67 38.81
CA ALA A 12 -29.33 -17.47 37.39
C ALA A 12 -28.43 -18.44 36.58
N PRO A 13 -28.83 -18.85 35.37
CA PRO A 13 -28.18 -19.94 34.65
C PRO A 13 -26.87 -19.48 33.98
N LEU A 14 -25.83 -20.31 34.16
CA LEU A 14 -24.58 -20.29 33.40
C LEU A 14 -24.86 -20.46 31.90
N VAL A 15 -24.25 -19.59 31.10
CA VAL A 15 -24.06 -19.79 29.66
C VAL A 15 -22.97 -20.84 29.46
N LEU A 16 -23.39 -22.00 28.96
CA LEU A 16 -22.54 -23.05 28.39
C LEU A 16 -22.05 -22.55 27.01
N CYS A 17 -20.74 -22.38 26.84
CA CYS A 17 -20.12 -22.45 25.51
C CYS A 17 -18.98 -23.46 25.58
N VAL A 18 -19.33 -24.67 25.16
CA VAL A 18 -18.46 -25.81 24.95
C VAL A 18 -17.54 -25.52 23.77
N ALA A 19 -16.29 -25.87 23.96
CA ALA A 19 -15.22 -25.93 22.98
C ALA A 19 -15.65 -26.51 21.62
N VAL A 20 -15.24 -25.85 20.53
CA VAL A 20 -15.04 -26.49 19.24
C VAL A 20 -13.58 -26.34 18.85
N VAL A 21 -12.95 -27.50 18.87
CA VAL A 21 -11.60 -27.87 18.47
C VAL A 21 -11.24 -27.36 17.06
N LEU A 22 -10.17 -26.58 16.95
CA LEU A 22 -9.31 -26.59 15.78
C LEU A 22 -8.09 -27.46 16.11
N CYS A 23 -8.14 -28.71 15.65
CA CYS A 23 -6.99 -29.61 15.62
C CYS A 23 -5.91 -28.99 14.72
N HIS A 24 -4.99 -28.24 15.32
CA HIS A 24 -3.58 -28.42 14.98
C HIS A 24 -3.05 -29.40 16.01
N ALA A 25 -2.35 -30.44 15.56
CA ALA A 25 -1.65 -31.32 16.48
C ALA A 25 -0.74 -30.44 17.35
N VAL A 26 -1.10 -30.27 18.62
CA VAL A 26 -0.22 -29.64 19.61
C VAL A 26 0.91 -30.63 19.78
N VAL A 27 1.98 -30.42 19.01
CA VAL A 27 3.27 -31.01 19.35
C VAL A 27 3.71 -30.24 20.59
N LEU A 28 3.22 -30.67 21.75
CA LEU A 28 3.90 -30.39 23.00
C LEU A 28 5.32 -30.93 22.78
N ALA A 29 6.32 -30.05 22.72
CA ALA A 29 7.70 -30.48 22.93
C ALA A 29 7.66 -31.35 24.19
N SER A 30 8.23 -32.56 24.13
CA SER A 30 7.96 -33.73 25.00
C SER A 30 8.35 -33.57 26.48
N GLY A 31 7.98 -32.45 27.10
CA GLY A 31 8.29 -31.96 28.44
C GLY A 31 7.35 -30.85 28.94
N GLY A 32 6.30 -30.45 28.19
CA GLY A 32 5.20 -29.63 28.70
C GLY A 32 5.39 -28.10 28.68
N ILE A 33 6.39 -27.59 27.97
CA ILE A 33 6.63 -26.14 27.78
C ILE A 33 6.34 -25.79 26.32
N ASP A 34 5.46 -24.81 26.07
CA ASP A 34 5.26 -24.26 24.73
C ASP A 34 6.26 -23.10 24.50
N PRO A 35 7.13 -23.17 23.47
CA PRO A 35 8.03 -22.06 23.13
C PRO A 35 7.29 -20.76 22.74
N ALA A 36 5.96 -20.82 22.55
CA ALA A 36 5.12 -19.68 22.20
C ALA A 36 4.56 -18.94 23.42
N ASP A 37 4.79 -19.44 24.63
CA ASP A 37 4.29 -18.83 25.86
C ASP A 37 5.17 -17.68 26.34
N PRO A 38 4.61 -16.71 27.09
CA PRO A 38 5.41 -15.74 27.82
C PRO A 38 6.55 -16.39 28.61
N MET A 39 7.74 -15.80 28.51
CA MET A 39 8.91 -16.26 29.26
C MET A 39 9.45 -15.15 30.15
N VAL A 40 9.64 -15.46 31.42
CA VAL A 40 10.24 -14.57 32.42
C VAL A 40 11.63 -15.09 32.77
N ARG A 41 12.64 -14.38 32.30
CA ARG A 41 14.03 -14.61 32.70
C ARG A 41 14.39 -13.66 33.83
N VAL A 42 14.80 -14.19 34.97
CA VAL A 42 15.37 -13.39 36.07
C VAL A 42 16.88 -13.55 36.06
N THR A 43 17.62 -12.45 36.14
CA THR A 43 19.09 -12.44 36.15
C THR A 43 19.61 -11.62 37.33
N SER A 44 20.46 -12.22 38.16
CA SER A 44 21.01 -11.60 39.38
C SER A 44 22.53 -11.79 39.48
N ALA A 45 23.20 -11.08 40.40
CA ALA A 45 24.49 -11.54 40.91
C ALA A 45 24.30 -12.87 41.70
N PRO A 46 25.37 -13.61 42.03
CA PRO A 46 25.27 -14.77 42.91
C PRO A 46 24.58 -14.40 44.23
N CYS A 47 23.62 -15.23 44.66
CA CYS A 47 22.83 -14.99 45.86
C CYS A 47 22.47 -16.31 46.56
N ASP A 48 22.25 -16.25 47.88
CA ASP A 48 21.92 -17.42 48.72
C ASP A 48 20.41 -17.75 48.73
N LEU A 49 19.69 -17.38 47.68
CA LEU A 49 18.25 -17.62 47.58
C LEU A 49 17.95 -19.07 47.16
N ASP A 50 16.88 -19.64 47.71
CA ASP A 50 16.29 -20.87 47.19
C ASP A 50 15.52 -20.55 45.91
N ILE A 51 16.25 -20.45 44.80
CA ILE A 51 15.75 -20.02 43.48
C ILE A 51 14.52 -20.81 43.06
N HIS A 52 14.50 -22.12 43.31
CA HIS A 52 13.37 -22.97 42.97
C HIS A 52 12.11 -22.56 43.74
N LYS A 53 12.21 -22.35 45.06
CA LYS A 53 11.07 -21.87 45.86
C LYS A 53 10.62 -20.48 45.44
N VAL A 54 11.55 -19.58 45.13
CA VAL A 54 11.24 -18.22 44.67
C VAL A 54 10.47 -18.26 43.36
N LEU A 55 10.97 -18.95 42.33
CA LEU A 55 10.29 -19.04 41.04
C LEU A 55 8.93 -19.72 41.14
N ALA A 56 8.80 -20.78 41.96
CA ALA A 56 7.52 -21.44 42.19
C ALA A 56 6.49 -20.52 42.87
N ALA A 57 6.93 -19.64 43.77
CA ALA A 57 6.05 -18.65 44.40
C ALA A 57 5.71 -17.49 43.46
N VAL A 58 6.66 -17.06 42.61
CA VAL A 58 6.44 -16.05 41.58
C VAL A 58 5.43 -16.52 40.53
N SER A 59 5.56 -17.75 40.04
CA SER A 59 4.59 -18.38 39.13
C SER A 59 3.16 -18.28 39.65
N LYS A 60 2.94 -18.71 40.90
CA LYS A 60 1.62 -18.66 41.54
C LYS A 60 1.06 -17.25 41.70
N ASP A 61 1.89 -16.32 42.12
CA ASP A 61 1.46 -14.93 42.37
C ASP A 61 1.13 -14.23 41.03
N VAL A 62 1.98 -14.40 40.01
CA VAL A 62 1.74 -13.82 38.68
C VAL A 62 0.49 -14.41 38.04
N SER A 63 0.30 -15.73 38.10
CA SER A 63 -0.91 -16.37 37.57
C SER A 63 -2.18 -15.90 38.27
N ARG A 64 -2.16 -15.76 39.61
CA ARG A 64 -3.30 -15.21 40.36
C ARG A 64 -3.62 -13.78 39.94
N ASP A 65 -2.60 -12.94 39.80
CA ASP A 65 -2.78 -11.49 39.63
C ASP A 65 -3.08 -11.12 38.16
N THR A 66 -2.70 -11.96 37.20
CA THR A 66 -2.94 -11.77 35.76
C THR A 66 -4.10 -12.60 35.21
N GLY A 67 -4.48 -13.68 35.89
CA GLY A 67 -5.44 -14.67 35.38
C GLY A 67 -4.88 -15.64 34.34
N ILE A 68 -3.58 -15.54 33.99
CA ILE A 68 -2.90 -16.45 33.07
C ILE A 68 -2.53 -17.73 33.82
N GLY A 69 -2.94 -18.90 33.33
CA GLY A 69 -2.65 -20.17 33.99
C GLY A 69 -1.15 -20.45 34.12
N GLU A 70 -0.72 -21.09 35.22
CA GLU A 70 0.71 -21.38 35.49
C GLU A 70 1.38 -22.21 34.38
N SER A 71 0.59 -22.98 33.61
CA SER A 71 1.06 -23.75 32.45
C SER A 71 1.46 -22.90 31.24
N PHE A 72 1.15 -21.60 31.23
CA PHE A 72 1.34 -20.69 30.10
C PHE A 72 2.41 -19.62 30.35
N ILE A 73 3.21 -19.74 31.42
CA ILE A 73 4.33 -18.83 31.65
C ILE A 73 5.53 -19.65 32.10
N THR A 74 6.63 -19.51 31.37
CA THR A 74 7.89 -20.19 31.72
C THR A 74 8.80 -19.26 32.51
N TYR A 75 9.30 -19.73 33.64
CA TYR A 75 10.21 -18.99 34.51
C TYR A 75 11.57 -19.67 34.57
N TYR A 76 12.64 -18.87 34.49
CA TYR A 76 13.99 -19.36 34.72
C TYR A 76 14.87 -18.26 35.31
N TRP A 77 15.89 -18.68 36.06
CA TRP A 77 16.81 -17.78 36.75
C TRP A 77 18.24 -18.04 36.28
N GLN A 78 18.99 -16.98 36.01
CA GLN A 78 20.39 -17.00 35.64
C GLN A 78 21.20 -16.08 36.56
N THR A 79 22.49 -16.34 36.67
CA THR A 79 23.41 -15.50 37.46
C THR A 79 24.48 -14.91 36.56
N PHE A 80 24.86 -13.66 36.84
CA PHE A 80 26.09 -13.07 36.33
C PHE A 80 27.28 -13.61 37.12
N ASP A 81 28.46 -13.66 36.48
CA ASP A 81 29.69 -13.98 37.18
C ASP A 81 30.07 -12.86 38.17
N HIS A 82 30.03 -11.60 37.73
CA HIS A 82 30.27 -10.42 38.56
C HIS A 82 29.47 -9.21 38.07
N ILE A 83 29.04 -8.34 38.98
CA ILE A 83 28.51 -7.01 38.65
C ILE A 83 29.42 -5.98 39.32
N VAL A 84 30.05 -5.10 38.54
CA VAL A 84 30.97 -4.07 39.06
C VAL A 84 30.44 -2.68 38.74
N TYR A 85 30.32 -1.83 39.75
CA TYR A 85 29.97 -0.42 39.61
C TYR A 85 30.89 0.44 40.47
N GLU A 86 31.53 1.44 39.86
CA GLU A 86 32.58 2.27 40.46
C GLU A 86 33.73 1.44 41.05
N GLY A 87 34.14 0.39 40.34
CA GLY A 87 35.22 -0.52 40.76
C GLY A 87 34.88 -1.40 41.97
N LYS A 88 33.62 -1.44 42.42
CA LYS A 88 33.15 -2.28 43.53
C LYS A 88 32.14 -3.30 43.05
N GLU A 89 32.21 -4.50 43.59
CA GLU A 89 31.24 -5.55 43.34
C GLU A 89 29.87 -5.18 43.91
N ARG A 90 28.81 -5.51 43.16
CA ARG A 90 27.42 -5.19 43.46
C ARG A 90 26.54 -6.43 43.31
N THR A 91 25.41 -6.40 44.00
CA THR A 91 24.37 -7.42 43.92
C THR A 91 23.06 -6.91 43.30
N LYS A 92 23.06 -5.65 42.85
CA LYS A 92 21.90 -4.91 42.33
C LYS A 92 22.27 -4.22 41.00
N PRO A 93 21.31 -4.00 40.08
CA PRO A 93 19.90 -4.37 40.16
C PRO A 93 19.64 -5.85 39.81
N LEU A 94 18.41 -6.29 40.04
CA LEU A 94 17.87 -7.53 39.49
C LEU A 94 17.31 -7.23 38.10
N PHE A 95 17.84 -7.92 37.08
CA PHE A 95 17.37 -7.77 35.71
C PHE A 95 16.31 -8.83 35.41
N VAL A 96 15.25 -8.43 34.75
CA VAL A 96 14.19 -9.34 34.34
C VAL A 96 13.90 -9.10 32.86
N ASP A 97 13.98 -10.14 32.05
CA ASP A 97 13.50 -10.09 30.67
C ASP A 97 12.14 -10.77 30.59
N LEU A 98 11.15 -10.03 30.13
CA LEU A 98 9.81 -10.55 29.83
C LEU A 98 9.67 -10.68 28.31
N TYR A 99 9.75 -11.90 27.80
CA TYR A 99 9.47 -12.20 26.40
C TYR A 99 7.97 -12.42 26.25
N VAL A 100 7.31 -11.59 25.44
CA VAL A 100 5.85 -11.66 25.25
C VAL A 100 5.50 -11.88 23.78
N PRO A 101 4.63 -12.86 23.48
CA PRO A 101 4.06 -13.03 22.15
C PRO A 101 3.24 -11.82 21.69
N GLY A 102 3.21 -11.58 20.37
CA GLY A 102 2.62 -10.37 19.78
C GLY A 102 1.10 -10.21 19.90
N PHE A 103 0.38 -11.17 20.51
CA PHE A 103 -1.07 -11.16 20.65
C PHE A 103 -1.57 -10.68 22.03
N PHE A 104 -0.67 -10.42 23.00
CA PHE A 104 -1.05 -9.80 24.27
C PHE A 104 -1.25 -8.28 24.11
N SER A 105 -2.27 -7.71 24.77
CA SER A 105 -2.50 -6.26 24.73
C SER A 105 -1.50 -5.50 25.60
N ASP A 106 -1.34 -4.20 25.36
CA ASP A 106 -0.49 -3.33 26.21
C ASP A 106 -0.94 -3.35 27.69
N ALA A 107 -2.24 -3.56 27.95
CA ALA A 107 -2.78 -3.69 29.30
C ALA A 107 -2.36 -5.01 29.95
N ASP A 108 -2.40 -6.12 29.19
CA ASP A 108 -1.96 -7.43 29.67
C ASP A 108 -0.46 -7.43 29.97
N VAL A 109 0.35 -6.85 29.07
CA VAL A 109 1.80 -6.69 29.27
C VAL A 109 2.09 -5.86 30.52
N ARG A 110 1.39 -4.72 30.70
CA ARG A 110 1.54 -3.89 31.89
C ARG A 110 1.14 -4.63 33.17
N GLY A 111 0.08 -5.44 33.11
CA GLY A 111 -0.35 -6.32 34.20
C GLY A 111 0.74 -7.32 34.59
N MET A 112 1.30 -8.01 33.59
CA MET A 112 2.40 -8.96 33.80
C MET A 112 3.63 -8.30 34.42
N LEU A 113 4.06 -7.14 33.91
CA LEU A 113 5.22 -6.40 34.45
C LEU A 113 5.03 -6.07 35.94
N ASN A 114 3.85 -5.58 36.33
CA ASN A 114 3.56 -5.26 37.73
C ASN A 114 3.53 -6.51 38.61
N ALA A 115 2.83 -7.56 38.17
CA ALA A 115 2.70 -8.79 38.93
C ALA A 115 4.07 -9.48 39.15
N ILE A 116 4.93 -9.48 38.12
CA ILE A 116 6.29 -10.03 38.23
C ILE A 116 7.12 -9.22 39.23
N ALA A 117 7.08 -7.88 39.13
CA ALA A 117 7.80 -7.02 40.07
C ALA A 117 7.34 -7.23 41.52
N ASP A 118 6.03 -7.25 41.75
CA ASP A 118 5.44 -7.44 43.08
C ASP A 118 5.79 -8.80 43.68
N ALA A 119 5.73 -9.86 42.88
CA ALA A 119 6.09 -11.21 43.28
C ALA A 119 7.58 -11.34 43.62
N LEU A 120 8.47 -10.73 42.83
CA LEU A 120 9.91 -10.75 43.09
C LEU A 120 10.28 -9.95 44.35
N VAL A 121 9.68 -8.79 44.56
CA VAL A 121 9.87 -8.01 45.81
C VAL A 121 9.50 -8.86 47.02
N LYS A 122 8.36 -9.55 46.95
CA LYS A 122 7.82 -10.37 48.05
C LYS A 122 8.66 -11.62 48.34
N HIS A 123 9.08 -12.35 47.31
CA HIS A 123 9.70 -13.68 47.49
C HIS A 123 11.22 -13.67 47.39
N ALA A 124 11.83 -12.70 46.71
CA ALA A 124 13.28 -12.56 46.61
C ALA A 124 13.87 -11.50 47.56
N GLY A 125 13.02 -10.75 48.29
CA GLY A 125 13.46 -9.78 49.31
C GLY A 125 14.18 -8.55 48.74
N ILE A 126 13.89 -8.19 47.49
CA ILE A 126 14.54 -7.09 46.77
C ILE A 126 13.63 -5.84 46.84
N GLU A 127 14.20 -4.66 47.05
CA GLU A 127 13.40 -3.43 46.99
C GLU A 127 12.94 -3.17 45.56
N ARG A 128 11.69 -2.73 45.38
CA ARG A 128 11.07 -2.52 44.06
C ARG A 128 11.91 -1.67 43.11
N ASN A 129 12.62 -0.65 43.63
CA ASN A 129 13.46 0.25 42.85
C ASN A 129 14.67 -0.44 42.20
N TRP A 130 15.02 -1.64 42.64
CA TRP A 130 16.12 -2.45 42.10
C TRP A 130 15.65 -3.56 41.17
N VAL A 131 14.35 -3.63 40.85
CA VAL A 131 13.82 -4.55 39.84
C VAL A 131 13.73 -3.81 38.50
N PHE A 132 14.59 -4.19 37.56
CA PHE A 132 14.55 -3.66 36.20
C PHE A 132 13.95 -4.71 35.27
N ILE A 133 12.75 -4.46 34.75
CA ILE A 133 12.09 -5.37 33.81
C ILE A 133 12.12 -4.78 32.40
N HIS A 134 12.70 -5.52 31.46
CA HIS A 134 12.75 -5.18 30.05
C HIS A 134 11.86 -6.14 29.26
N THR A 135 10.90 -5.59 28.50
CA THR A 135 10.01 -6.39 27.66
C THR A 135 10.63 -6.60 26.29
N HIS A 136 10.71 -7.85 25.85
CA HIS A 136 11.12 -8.22 24.49
C HIS A 136 9.90 -8.64 23.69
N PHE A 137 9.74 -8.02 22.53
CA PHE A 137 8.80 -8.45 21.52
C PHE A 137 9.59 -9.06 20.36
N PRO A 138 9.22 -10.27 19.88
CA PRO A 138 9.77 -10.77 18.64
C PRO A 138 9.48 -9.78 17.51
N LEU A 139 10.48 -9.54 16.66
CA LEU A 139 10.31 -8.72 15.46
C LEU A 139 9.24 -9.35 14.55
N PRO A 140 8.39 -8.56 13.89
CA PRO A 140 7.45 -9.08 12.91
C PRO A 140 8.19 -9.89 11.84
N GLY A 141 7.71 -11.09 11.53
CA GLY A 141 8.34 -11.96 10.53
C GLY A 141 8.26 -13.45 10.85
N GLN A 142 9.09 -14.22 10.12
CA GLN A 142 9.17 -15.67 10.21
C GLN A 142 9.88 -16.10 11.50
N VAL A 143 9.16 -16.77 12.40
CA VAL A 143 9.67 -17.38 13.63
C VAL A 143 9.60 -18.90 13.47
N TYR A 144 10.69 -19.60 13.79
CA TYR A 144 10.68 -21.07 13.83
C TYR A 144 10.23 -21.55 15.21
N ILE A 145 9.07 -22.19 15.27
CA ILE A 145 8.44 -22.59 16.53
C ILE A 145 7.62 -23.86 16.34
N SER A 146 7.60 -24.72 17.37
CA SER A 146 6.84 -25.98 17.36
C SER A 146 7.09 -26.86 16.12
N GLY A 147 8.32 -26.82 15.60
CA GLY A 147 8.77 -27.64 14.47
C GLY A 147 8.52 -27.05 13.07
N SER A 148 8.00 -25.82 12.95
CA SER A 148 7.75 -25.18 11.65
C SER A 148 8.07 -23.68 11.66
N VAL A 149 8.28 -23.11 10.46
CA VAL A 149 8.34 -21.65 10.29
C VAL A 149 6.90 -21.12 10.30
N THR A 150 6.59 -20.25 11.26
CA THR A 150 5.31 -19.55 11.37
C THR A 150 5.56 -18.05 11.23
N ASN A 151 4.72 -17.34 10.48
CA ASN A 151 4.80 -15.89 10.40
C ASN A 151 4.02 -15.29 11.57
N TRP A 152 4.69 -14.52 12.42
CA TRP A 152 4.04 -13.81 13.52
C TRP A 152 3.63 -12.42 13.04
N ASP A 153 2.35 -12.26 12.68
CA ASP A 153 1.75 -10.97 12.31
C ASP A 153 1.29 -10.19 13.56
N THR A 154 1.57 -8.89 13.57
CA THR A 154 1.23 -7.99 14.67
C THR A 154 -0.25 -7.64 14.68
N TYR A 155 -1.09 -8.40 15.38
CA TYR A 155 -2.36 -7.84 15.88
C TYR A 155 -2.06 -7.01 17.13
N ARG A 156 -1.82 -5.71 16.95
CA ARG A 156 -2.11 -4.72 17.99
C ARG A 156 -3.49 -4.18 17.68
N GLY A 157 -4.45 -4.46 18.56
CA GLY A 157 -5.82 -3.96 18.43
C GLY A 157 -5.89 -2.44 18.23
N LYS A 158 -7.09 -1.94 17.93
CA LYS A 158 -7.35 -0.50 17.71
C LYS A 158 -6.61 0.37 18.73
N PRO A 159 -5.75 1.33 18.31
CA PRO A 159 -5.13 2.25 19.25
C PRO A 159 -6.21 3.06 19.97
N SER A 160 -6.14 3.14 21.30
CA SER A 160 -7.04 3.97 22.12
C SER A 160 -6.55 5.41 22.28
N ASN A 161 -5.54 5.84 21.52
CA ASN A 161 -4.90 7.14 21.72
C ASN A 161 -5.49 8.22 20.82
N ALA A 162 -5.71 9.39 21.41
CA ALA A 162 -6.05 10.62 20.70
C ALA A 162 -4.93 11.03 19.71
N PRO A 163 -5.24 11.88 18.70
CA PRO A 163 -4.28 12.31 17.69
C PRO A 163 -3.03 12.95 18.32
N ARG A 164 -1.83 12.55 17.87
CA ARG A 164 -0.55 13.13 18.32
C ARG A 164 -0.30 14.51 17.72
N ALA A 165 0.42 15.35 18.47
CA ALA A 165 0.82 16.71 18.09
C ALA A 165 1.77 16.74 16.87
N ILE A 166 1.81 17.88 16.18
CA ILE A 166 2.53 18.10 14.91
C ILE A 166 4.03 17.83 15.04
N GLU A 167 4.62 18.15 16.19
CA GLU A 167 6.05 17.97 16.48
C GLU A 167 6.42 16.47 16.59
N GLU A 168 5.48 15.61 16.98
CA GLU A 168 5.70 14.17 17.14
C GLU A 168 5.59 13.39 15.82
N ARG A 169 4.80 13.89 14.86
CA ARG A 169 4.63 13.26 13.53
C ARG A 169 5.83 13.51 12.61
N ALA A 170 6.53 14.64 12.77
CA ALA A 170 7.63 15.01 11.90
C ALA A 170 8.96 14.28 12.17
N LEU A 171 9.16 13.74 13.38
CA LEU A 171 10.50 13.32 13.83
C LEU A 171 10.66 11.82 14.15
N ASN A 172 9.60 11.06 14.44
CA ASN A 172 9.75 9.68 14.95
C ASN A 172 9.15 8.56 14.10
N LYS A 173 8.10 8.82 13.30
CA LYS A 173 7.53 7.90 12.28
C LYS A 173 6.82 8.74 11.23
N PHE A 174 7.19 8.60 9.95
CA PHE A 174 6.97 9.63 8.94
C PHE A 174 5.52 10.18 8.90
N GLN A 175 4.44 9.36 9.01
CA GLN A 175 3.04 9.90 8.97
C GLN A 175 1.94 9.12 9.72
N PHE A 176 1.59 7.91 9.27
CA PHE A 176 0.40 7.17 9.71
C PHE A 176 0.74 5.74 10.14
N ASN A 177 -0.10 5.11 10.98
CA ASN A 177 0.01 3.67 11.22
C ASN A 177 -0.83 2.88 10.20
N ASP A 178 -1.83 3.51 9.56
CA ASP A 178 -2.55 2.90 8.44
C ASP A 178 -1.65 2.81 7.18
N ALA A 179 -1.36 1.59 6.74
CA ALA A 179 -0.50 1.34 5.59
C ALA A 179 -1.08 1.86 4.26
N SER A 180 -2.42 1.90 4.13
CA SER A 180 -3.08 2.47 2.94
C SER A 180 -2.89 3.98 2.89
N PHE A 181 -3.00 4.67 4.02
CA PHE A 181 -2.74 6.10 4.13
C PHE A 181 -1.28 6.41 3.80
N VAL A 182 -0.33 5.61 4.30
CA VAL A 182 1.10 5.74 3.94
C VAL A 182 1.28 5.58 2.44
N PHE A 183 0.72 4.54 1.82
CA PHE A 183 0.80 4.31 0.38
C PHE A 183 0.26 5.50 -0.42
N GLN A 184 -0.94 5.99 -0.06
CA GLN A 184 -1.53 7.14 -0.74
C GLN A 184 -0.68 8.41 -0.55
N CYS A 185 -0.11 8.64 0.63
CA CYS A 185 0.81 9.77 0.82
C CYS A 185 2.07 9.63 -0.02
N LEU A 186 2.72 8.46 -0.07
CA LEU A 186 3.92 8.27 -0.90
C LEU A 186 3.67 8.65 -2.36
N TRP A 187 2.50 8.29 -2.91
CA TRP A 187 2.11 8.72 -4.25
C TRP A 187 2.05 10.26 -4.36
N ARG A 188 1.34 10.96 -3.45
CA ARG A 188 1.20 12.43 -3.53
C ARG A 188 2.49 13.18 -3.22
N PHE A 189 3.37 12.59 -2.43
CA PHE A 189 4.65 13.17 -2.03
C PHE A 189 5.69 13.00 -3.13
N GLY A 190 5.64 11.88 -3.85
CA GLY A 190 6.58 11.59 -4.92
C GLY A 190 6.60 12.65 -6.03
N VAL A 191 5.49 13.37 -6.24
CA VAL A 191 5.36 14.39 -7.28
C VAL A 191 5.81 15.80 -6.86
N ILE A 192 6.47 15.97 -5.71
CA ILE A 192 7.08 17.26 -5.33
C ILE A 192 8.05 17.75 -6.41
N ALA A 193 8.93 16.87 -6.93
CA ALA A 193 9.96 17.24 -7.90
C ALA A 193 9.41 17.69 -9.27
N SER A 194 8.18 17.30 -9.61
CA SER A 194 7.48 17.75 -10.82
C SER A 194 6.60 18.98 -10.59
N GLY A 195 6.52 19.47 -9.35
CA GLY A 195 5.70 20.63 -8.95
C GLY A 195 4.26 20.28 -8.59
N GLY A 196 3.94 19.00 -8.41
CA GLY A 196 2.62 18.50 -8.03
C GLY A 196 2.32 18.59 -6.53
N ALA A 197 3.28 18.97 -5.70
CA ALA A 197 3.08 19.19 -4.26
C ALA A 197 4.18 20.08 -3.66
N ASP A 198 3.94 20.57 -2.45
CA ASP A 198 4.94 21.21 -1.58
C ASP A 198 5.02 20.50 -0.22
N LEU A 199 6.22 20.27 0.31
CA LEU A 199 6.39 19.51 1.54
C LEU A 199 5.68 20.15 2.74
N GLY A 200 5.69 21.48 2.87
CA GLY A 200 5.02 22.17 3.97
C GLY A 200 3.50 22.05 3.90
N GLU A 201 2.93 22.14 2.69
CA GLU A 201 1.49 21.91 2.45
C GLU A 201 1.11 20.47 2.81
N LEU A 202 1.92 19.49 2.39
CA LEU A 202 1.70 18.07 2.67
C LEU A 202 1.79 17.73 4.17
N LEU A 203 2.78 18.27 4.88
CA LEU A 203 2.89 18.12 6.33
C LEU A 203 1.70 18.76 7.06
N THR A 204 1.20 19.89 6.55
CA THR A 204 0.01 20.57 7.09
C THR A 204 -1.27 19.77 6.89
N VAL A 205 -1.43 19.12 5.73
CA VAL A 205 -2.59 18.24 5.47
C VAL A 205 -2.53 17.03 6.39
N THR A 206 -1.40 16.33 6.38
CA THR A 206 -1.23 15.07 7.11
C THR A 206 -1.28 15.23 8.63
N SER A 207 -0.95 16.42 9.17
CA SER A 207 -1.11 16.73 10.59
C SER A 207 -2.57 16.82 11.05
N ARG A 208 -3.52 17.02 10.13
CA ARG A 208 -4.97 17.18 10.41
C ARG A 208 -5.77 15.89 10.23
N ILE A 209 -5.16 14.89 9.60
CA ILE A 209 -5.77 13.60 9.36
C ILE A 209 -5.64 12.75 10.62
N GLN A 210 -6.74 12.19 11.08
CA GLN A 210 -6.75 11.18 12.12
C GLN A 210 -6.47 9.81 11.49
N ASP A 211 -5.60 9.04 12.13
CA ASP A 211 -5.23 7.71 11.67
C ASP A 211 -6.47 6.83 11.50
N PHE A 212 -6.53 6.07 10.40
CA PHE A 212 -7.68 5.23 10.00
C PHE A 212 -9.01 5.97 9.71
N ASP A 213 -9.08 7.30 9.82
CA ASP A 213 -10.31 8.06 9.58
C ASP A 213 -10.37 8.65 8.15
N LYS A 214 -11.16 7.98 7.30
CA LYS A 214 -11.38 8.35 5.89
C LYS A 214 -12.12 9.68 5.71
N GLU A 215 -12.93 10.10 6.68
CA GLU A 215 -13.60 11.41 6.61
C GLU A 215 -12.61 12.55 6.91
N SER A 216 -11.78 12.40 7.95
CA SER A 216 -10.70 13.37 8.22
C SER A 216 -9.71 13.48 7.04
N TRP A 217 -9.46 12.37 6.34
CA TRP A 217 -8.69 12.35 5.09
C TRP A 217 -9.36 13.22 4.03
N TYR A 218 -10.61 12.92 3.67
CA TYR A 218 -11.34 13.66 2.64
C TYR A 218 -11.40 15.17 2.95
N THR A 219 -11.78 15.53 4.17
CA THR A 219 -11.93 16.94 4.58
C THR A 219 -10.59 17.67 4.56
N SER A 220 -9.51 17.06 5.04
CA SER A 220 -8.19 17.72 5.10
C SER A 220 -7.60 17.97 3.72
N TRP A 221 -7.66 16.97 2.83
CA TRP A 221 -7.17 17.11 1.46
C TRP A 221 -8.01 18.09 0.65
N THR A 222 -9.35 18.01 0.73
CA THR A 222 -10.23 18.94 0.01
C THR A 222 -10.02 20.38 0.47
N SER A 223 -9.89 20.60 1.79
CA SER A 223 -9.63 21.94 2.34
C SER A 223 -8.32 22.55 1.83
N MET A 224 -7.25 21.76 1.74
CA MET A 224 -5.99 22.25 1.17
C MET A 224 -6.10 22.49 -0.33
N ALA A 225 -6.74 21.58 -1.06
CA ALA A 225 -6.97 21.73 -2.50
C ALA A 225 -7.73 23.02 -2.82
N ASP A 226 -8.82 23.30 -2.10
CA ASP A 226 -9.60 24.53 -2.23
C ASP A 226 -8.76 25.78 -1.96
N LYS A 227 -7.98 25.77 -0.88
CA LYS A 227 -7.11 26.89 -0.50
C LYS A 227 -6.06 27.19 -1.58
N VAL A 228 -5.37 26.16 -2.06
CA VAL A 228 -4.30 26.31 -3.06
C VAL A 228 -4.88 26.67 -4.43
N ARG A 229 -6.05 26.14 -4.79
CA ARG A 229 -6.78 26.56 -6.00
C ARG A 229 -7.16 28.04 -5.93
N ALA A 230 -7.67 28.51 -4.79
CA ALA A 230 -8.02 29.92 -4.58
C ALA A 230 -6.79 30.85 -4.70
N MET A 231 -5.63 30.44 -4.17
CA MET A 231 -4.37 31.16 -4.40
C MET A 231 -4.01 31.20 -5.89
N GLY A 232 -4.21 30.10 -6.62
CA GLY A 232 -4.04 30.06 -8.07
C GLY A 232 -4.95 31.05 -8.80
N ASP A 233 -6.21 31.16 -8.38
CA ASP A 233 -7.18 32.12 -8.92
C ASP A 233 -6.75 33.57 -8.63
N GLU A 234 -6.28 33.86 -7.42
CA GLU A 234 -5.72 35.16 -7.02
C GLU A 234 -4.51 35.53 -7.89
N PHE A 235 -3.53 34.64 -8.02
CA PHE A 235 -2.34 34.85 -8.84
C PHE A 235 -2.69 35.04 -10.32
N ALA A 236 -3.68 34.32 -10.83
CA ALA A 236 -4.14 34.49 -12.20
C ALA A 236 -4.79 35.87 -12.41
N SER A 237 -5.58 36.34 -11.44
CA SER A 237 -6.23 37.67 -11.49
C SER A 237 -5.24 38.83 -11.44
N THR A 238 -4.06 38.61 -10.82
CA THR A 238 -2.98 39.59 -10.67
C THR A 238 -1.85 39.40 -11.70
N LEU A 239 -2.12 38.66 -12.78
CA LEU A 239 -1.20 38.43 -13.91
C LEU A 239 0.10 37.68 -13.56
N HIS A 240 0.12 36.95 -12.45
CA HIS A 240 1.22 36.07 -12.05
C HIS A 240 1.03 34.64 -12.59
N ALA A 241 1.00 34.50 -13.92
CA ALA A 241 0.65 33.25 -14.61
C ALA A 241 1.48 32.02 -14.19
N ARG A 242 2.78 32.21 -13.91
CA ARG A 242 3.66 31.12 -13.45
C ARG A 242 3.23 30.59 -12.09
N SER A 243 3.07 31.47 -11.10
CA SER A 243 2.65 31.13 -9.75
C SER A 243 1.24 30.52 -9.75
N ALA A 244 0.32 31.07 -10.56
CA ALA A 244 -1.01 30.52 -10.74
C ALA A 244 -0.99 29.07 -11.24
N ARG A 245 -0.22 28.81 -12.31
CA ARG A 245 -0.06 27.47 -12.89
C ARG A 245 0.52 26.48 -11.88
N GLU A 246 1.59 26.87 -11.18
CA GLU A 246 2.23 26.03 -10.17
C GLU A 246 1.26 25.71 -9.01
N ALA A 247 0.46 26.68 -8.56
CA ALA A 247 -0.58 26.45 -7.55
C ALA A 247 -1.66 25.47 -8.06
N TYR A 248 -2.13 25.64 -9.30
CA TYR A 248 -3.12 24.72 -9.87
C TYR A 248 -2.61 23.28 -9.97
N PHE A 249 -1.36 23.04 -10.35
CA PHE A 249 -0.82 21.67 -10.37
C PHE A 249 -0.83 21.01 -8.99
N ARG A 250 -0.48 21.74 -7.92
CA ARG A 250 -0.57 21.24 -6.55
C ARG A 250 -2.01 20.95 -6.14
N ALA A 251 -2.92 21.89 -6.41
CA ALA A 251 -4.34 21.72 -6.08
C ALA A 251 -4.97 20.52 -6.81
N THR A 252 -4.61 20.25 -8.08
CA THR A 252 -5.05 19.04 -8.80
C THR A 252 -4.68 17.76 -8.04
N ASN A 253 -3.42 17.63 -7.63
CA ASN A 253 -2.94 16.46 -6.87
C ASN A 253 -3.68 16.31 -5.52
N TYR A 254 -4.02 17.42 -4.86
CA TYR A 254 -4.71 17.40 -3.57
C TYR A 254 -6.20 17.04 -3.68
N TYR A 255 -6.91 17.51 -4.73
CA TYR A 255 -8.25 17.02 -5.02
C TYR A 255 -8.24 15.53 -5.38
N ARG A 256 -7.26 15.10 -6.17
CA ARG A 256 -7.09 13.68 -6.51
C ARG A 256 -6.89 12.82 -5.26
N ALA A 257 -6.13 13.31 -4.29
CA ALA A 257 -5.91 12.64 -3.01
C ALA A 257 -7.20 12.56 -2.18
N SER A 258 -8.07 13.58 -2.18
CA SER A 258 -9.22 13.62 -1.27
C SER A 258 -10.25 12.52 -1.55
N GLU A 259 -10.44 12.16 -2.82
CA GLU A 259 -11.51 11.26 -3.25
C GLU A 259 -11.19 9.75 -3.16
N VAL A 260 -9.95 9.38 -2.86
CA VAL A 260 -9.46 7.99 -3.00
C VAL A 260 -10.23 7.00 -2.09
N TYR A 261 -10.64 7.44 -0.91
CA TYR A 261 -11.34 6.61 0.07
C TYR A 261 -12.86 6.76 0.06
N LEU A 262 -13.40 7.64 -0.79
CA LEU A 262 -14.83 7.81 -0.94
C LEU A 262 -15.42 6.63 -1.72
N PRO A 263 -16.56 6.05 -1.26
CA PRO A 263 -17.31 5.04 -1.99
C PRO A 263 -17.71 5.50 -3.40
N PRO A 264 -17.83 4.60 -4.39
CA PRO A 264 -18.23 4.97 -5.76
C PRO A 264 -19.57 5.71 -5.86
N ASN A 265 -20.51 5.45 -4.94
CA ASN A 265 -21.83 6.08 -4.91
C ASN A 265 -21.87 7.39 -4.09
N ASP A 266 -20.75 7.80 -3.49
CA ASP A 266 -20.66 9.07 -2.79
C ASP A 266 -20.51 10.22 -3.81
N PRO A 267 -21.46 11.18 -3.88
CA PRO A 267 -21.42 12.25 -4.86
C PRO A 267 -20.16 13.13 -4.70
N ARG A 268 -19.58 13.20 -3.50
CA ARG A 268 -18.35 13.96 -3.23
C ARG A 268 -17.17 13.45 -4.03
N LYS A 269 -17.15 12.15 -4.38
CA LYS A 269 -16.09 11.54 -5.18
C LYS A 269 -16.01 12.19 -6.55
N HIS A 270 -17.14 12.22 -7.26
CA HIS A 270 -17.24 12.84 -8.57
C HIS A 270 -16.92 14.34 -8.52
N VAL A 271 -17.42 15.06 -7.51
CA VAL A 271 -17.13 16.49 -7.33
C VAL A 271 -15.62 16.73 -7.16
N ALA A 272 -14.95 15.99 -6.28
CA ALA A 272 -13.52 16.13 -6.06
C ALA A 272 -12.70 15.78 -7.31
N TRP A 273 -13.04 14.68 -8.00
CA TRP A 273 -12.43 14.35 -9.29
C TRP A 273 -12.59 15.48 -10.33
N GLU A 274 -13.81 16.00 -10.49
CA GLU A 274 -14.11 17.07 -11.44
C GLU A 274 -13.37 18.36 -11.09
N GLN A 275 -13.30 18.74 -9.81
CA GLN A 275 -12.53 19.90 -9.37
C GLN A 275 -11.03 19.74 -9.63
N GLY A 276 -10.47 18.55 -9.37
CA GLY A 276 -9.07 18.25 -9.66
C GLY A 276 -8.73 18.41 -11.14
N ARG A 277 -9.57 17.83 -12.01
CA ARG A 277 -9.45 17.94 -13.47
C ARG A 277 -9.61 19.37 -13.96
N ASN A 278 -10.66 20.08 -13.54
CA ASN A 278 -10.90 21.47 -13.95
C ASN A 278 -9.76 22.38 -13.51
N THR A 279 -9.17 22.12 -12.34
CA THR A 279 -7.99 22.84 -11.85
C THR A 279 -6.77 22.54 -12.73
N PHE A 280 -6.59 21.30 -13.19
CA PHE A 280 -5.52 20.96 -14.12
C PHE A 280 -5.68 21.69 -15.46
N LEU A 281 -6.91 21.80 -15.96
CA LEU A 281 -7.21 22.54 -17.20
C LEU A 281 -6.89 24.02 -17.08
N LYS A 282 -7.07 24.64 -15.89
CA LYS A 282 -6.58 26.01 -15.63
C LYS A 282 -5.06 26.08 -15.74
N ALA A 283 -4.34 25.11 -15.16
CA ALA A 283 -2.88 25.01 -15.30
C ALA A 283 -2.44 24.84 -16.76
N ALA A 284 -3.11 23.97 -17.51
CA ALA A 284 -2.85 23.71 -18.92
C ALA A 284 -3.06 24.98 -19.78
N LYS A 285 -4.11 25.76 -19.52
CA LYS A 285 -4.34 27.05 -20.20
C LYS A 285 -3.20 28.05 -19.97
N LEU A 286 -2.57 28.03 -18.79
CA LEU A 286 -1.43 28.87 -18.44
C LEU A 286 -0.07 28.29 -18.86
N SER A 287 -0.05 27.15 -19.55
CA SER A 287 1.19 26.50 -20.01
C SER A 287 1.84 27.18 -21.23
N GLY A 288 1.20 28.21 -21.80
CA GLY A 288 1.63 28.80 -23.07
C GLY A 288 1.44 27.86 -24.26
N GLY A 289 0.40 27.00 -24.19
CA GLY A 289 0.09 26.03 -25.23
C GLY A 289 0.92 24.75 -25.19
N LEU A 290 1.75 24.51 -24.16
CA LEU A 290 2.55 23.30 -24.04
C LEU A 290 1.74 22.08 -23.57
N ILE A 291 0.57 22.29 -22.98
CA ILE A 291 -0.33 21.23 -22.54
C ILE A 291 -1.67 21.45 -23.23
N GLU A 292 -2.00 20.58 -24.16
CA GLU A 292 -3.21 20.65 -24.97
C GLU A 292 -4.17 19.52 -24.54
N PRO A 293 -5.36 19.82 -24.00
CA PRO A 293 -6.40 18.81 -23.84
C PRO A 293 -6.83 18.29 -25.21
N VAL A 294 -6.92 16.97 -25.36
CA VAL A 294 -7.28 16.32 -26.63
C VAL A 294 -8.45 15.36 -26.46
N ARG A 295 -9.15 15.13 -27.57
CA ARG A 295 -10.20 14.12 -27.71
C ARG A 295 -9.83 13.20 -28.85
N ILE A 296 -9.46 11.97 -28.52
CA ILE A 296 -8.95 10.97 -29.45
C ILE A 296 -10.15 10.22 -30.03
N PRO A 297 -10.38 10.19 -31.36
CA PRO A 297 -11.47 9.43 -31.95
C PRO A 297 -11.40 7.95 -31.53
N TYR A 298 -12.50 7.41 -31.00
CA TYR A 298 -12.55 6.03 -30.52
C TYR A 298 -13.96 5.45 -30.66
N GLU A 299 -14.12 4.48 -31.55
CA GLU A 299 -15.41 3.86 -31.87
C GLU A 299 -16.51 4.92 -32.14
N LYS A 300 -17.54 4.99 -31.29
CA LYS A 300 -18.65 5.96 -31.38
C LYS A 300 -18.51 7.14 -30.42
N THR A 301 -17.35 7.32 -29.82
CA THR A 301 -17.05 8.35 -28.81
C THR A 301 -15.61 8.87 -28.98
N THR A 302 -15.05 9.47 -27.93
CA THR A 302 -13.66 9.91 -27.89
C THR A 302 -13.00 9.53 -26.57
N LEU A 303 -11.71 9.21 -26.59
CA LEU A 303 -10.93 9.05 -25.36
C LEU A 303 -10.36 10.40 -24.91
N PRO A 304 -10.38 10.73 -23.61
CA PRO A 304 -9.70 11.90 -23.06
C PRO A 304 -8.18 11.76 -23.11
N GLY A 305 -7.50 12.89 -23.20
CA GLY A 305 -6.06 12.94 -22.96
C GLY A 305 -5.48 14.34 -22.96
N TYR A 306 -4.16 14.38 -22.84
CA TYR A 306 -3.34 15.58 -22.94
C TYR A 306 -2.17 15.33 -23.89
N PHE A 307 -2.04 16.19 -24.91
CA PHE A 307 -0.83 16.28 -25.71
C PHE A 307 0.12 17.30 -25.06
N VAL A 308 1.24 16.81 -24.55
CA VAL A 308 2.25 17.62 -23.85
C VAL A 308 3.43 17.82 -24.79
N LYS A 309 3.72 19.07 -25.12
CA LYS A 309 4.83 19.43 -26.00
C LYS A 309 6.09 19.70 -25.19
N ALA A 310 7.23 19.29 -25.72
CA ALA A 310 8.53 19.69 -25.18
C ALA A 310 8.75 21.21 -25.28
N ASP A 311 8.38 21.80 -26.41
CA ASP A 311 8.47 23.23 -26.70
C ASP A 311 7.44 23.64 -27.78
N ASN A 312 7.35 24.93 -28.09
CA ASN A 312 6.50 25.47 -29.15
C ASN A 312 7.23 25.63 -30.50
N SER A 313 8.34 24.93 -30.73
CA SER A 313 9.13 25.10 -31.97
C SER A 313 8.48 24.47 -33.20
N GLY A 314 7.44 23.64 -33.03
CA GLY A 314 6.80 22.88 -34.11
C GLY A 314 7.69 21.77 -34.69
N ARG A 315 8.89 21.55 -34.14
CA ARG A 315 9.79 20.47 -34.57
C ARG A 315 9.18 19.11 -34.24
N LYS A 316 9.38 18.15 -35.16
CA LYS A 316 9.10 16.74 -34.89
C LYS A 316 9.94 16.23 -33.71
N ARG A 317 9.28 15.64 -32.72
CA ARG A 317 9.91 15.05 -31.53
C ARG A 317 9.53 13.57 -31.42
N PRO A 318 10.36 12.74 -30.76
CA PRO A 318 9.91 11.45 -30.27
C PRO A 318 8.64 11.60 -29.43
N LEU A 319 7.75 10.63 -29.55
CA LEU A 319 6.49 10.61 -28.82
C LEU A 319 6.53 9.51 -27.76
N LEU A 320 6.21 9.88 -26.53
CA LEU A 320 5.95 8.95 -25.45
C LEU A 320 4.44 8.89 -25.16
N LEU A 321 3.83 7.75 -25.45
CA LEU A 321 2.47 7.44 -25.02
C LEU A 321 2.50 7.02 -23.54
N ILE A 322 1.69 7.64 -22.68
CA ILE A 322 1.70 7.37 -21.24
C ILE A 322 0.30 6.96 -20.80
N GLN A 323 0.17 5.78 -20.19
CA GLN A 323 -1.09 5.31 -19.60
C GLN A 323 -0.89 4.69 -18.22
N THR A 324 -1.96 4.68 -17.44
CA THR A 324 -2.01 4.13 -16.09
C THR A 324 -2.57 2.71 -16.10
N GLY A 325 -2.79 2.16 -14.90
CA GLY A 325 -3.47 0.90 -14.64
C GLY A 325 -4.90 1.14 -14.14
N LEU A 326 -5.20 0.64 -12.94
CA LEU A 326 -6.55 0.51 -12.39
C LEU A 326 -7.18 1.84 -11.93
N ASP A 327 -6.40 2.74 -11.36
CA ASP A 327 -6.93 3.85 -10.55
C ASP A 327 -6.21 5.20 -10.74
N GLY A 328 -5.14 5.32 -11.53
CA GLY A 328 -4.55 6.63 -11.83
C GLY A 328 -5.34 7.44 -12.86
N THR A 329 -5.03 8.73 -13.00
CA THR A 329 -5.58 9.59 -14.06
C THR A 329 -4.50 10.15 -14.98
N ALA A 330 -4.89 10.76 -16.11
CA ALA A 330 -3.94 11.41 -17.00
C ALA A 330 -3.19 12.59 -16.32
N GLU A 331 -3.82 13.29 -15.38
CA GLU A 331 -3.19 14.35 -14.60
C GLU A 331 -2.13 13.80 -13.62
N ASP A 332 -2.38 12.64 -13.00
CA ASP A 332 -1.37 11.94 -12.19
C ASP A 332 -0.13 11.66 -13.05
N LEU A 333 -0.33 11.09 -14.23
CA LEU A 333 0.75 10.70 -15.15
C LEU A 333 1.53 11.90 -15.71
N TYR A 334 0.88 13.05 -15.88
CA TYR A 334 1.59 14.29 -16.21
C TYR A 334 2.63 14.61 -15.14
N LEU A 335 2.24 14.56 -13.86
CA LEU A 335 3.10 14.85 -12.74
C LEU A 335 4.12 13.74 -12.47
N VAL A 336 3.78 12.47 -12.71
CA VAL A 336 4.69 11.33 -12.51
C VAL A 336 5.81 11.29 -13.54
N LEU A 337 5.49 11.48 -14.83
CA LEU A 337 6.47 11.33 -15.91
C LEU A 337 6.41 12.43 -16.98
N GLY A 338 5.21 12.91 -17.33
CA GLY A 338 5.02 13.85 -18.45
C GLY A 338 5.85 15.13 -18.34
N VAL A 339 5.95 15.72 -17.14
CA VAL A 339 6.81 16.89 -16.86
C VAL A 339 8.27 16.60 -17.17
N HIS A 340 8.77 15.43 -16.75
CA HIS A 340 10.17 15.05 -16.89
C HIS A 340 10.52 14.70 -18.35
N ALA A 341 9.62 13.98 -19.03
CA ALA A 341 9.76 13.65 -20.45
C ALA A 341 9.78 14.91 -21.33
N ALA A 342 8.86 15.85 -21.10
CA ALA A 342 8.81 17.12 -21.84
C ALA A 342 10.09 17.95 -21.67
N LYS A 343 10.62 18.03 -20.44
CA LYS A 343 11.90 18.71 -20.14
C LYS A 343 13.10 18.11 -20.89
N ARG A 344 13.03 16.83 -21.25
CA ARG A 344 14.08 16.13 -22.03
C ARG A 344 13.89 16.19 -23.53
N GLY A 345 12.80 16.79 -24.02
CA GLY A 345 12.58 16.97 -25.45
C GLY A 345 11.60 15.98 -26.10
N TYR A 346 10.90 15.17 -25.30
CA TYR A 346 9.82 14.30 -25.78
C TYR A 346 8.50 15.09 -25.87
N ASN A 347 7.73 14.82 -26.92
CA ASN A 347 6.29 15.06 -26.83
C ASN A 347 5.67 13.87 -26.09
N CYS A 348 4.61 14.11 -25.33
CA CYS A 348 3.86 13.05 -24.67
C CYS A 348 2.40 13.08 -25.12
N LEU A 349 1.80 11.91 -25.29
CA LEU A 349 0.34 11.78 -25.37
C LEU A 349 -0.10 10.92 -24.19
N ILE A 350 -0.67 11.58 -23.20
CA ILE A 350 -1.22 10.94 -22.01
C ILE A 350 -2.71 10.76 -22.25
N TYR A 351 -3.23 9.55 -22.10
CA TYR A 351 -4.63 9.25 -22.42
C TYR A 351 -5.27 8.32 -21.39
N GLU A 352 -6.59 8.34 -21.34
CA GLU A 352 -7.40 7.47 -20.49
C GLU A 352 -8.23 6.55 -21.36
N GLY A 353 -8.03 5.24 -21.24
CA GLY A 353 -8.81 4.22 -21.95
C GLY A 353 -10.05 3.78 -21.17
N PRO A 354 -10.87 2.88 -21.74
CA PRO A 354 -11.96 2.22 -21.01
C PRO A 354 -11.49 1.66 -19.66
N GLY A 355 -12.24 1.92 -18.59
CA GLY A 355 -11.91 1.58 -17.21
C GLY A 355 -11.12 2.65 -16.46
N GLN A 356 -10.68 3.72 -17.12
CA GLN A 356 -9.77 4.73 -16.55
C GLN A 356 -10.39 6.14 -16.54
N GLY A 357 -10.08 6.91 -15.50
CA GLY A 357 -10.41 8.33 -15.36
C GLY A 357 -11.79 8.75 -15.88
N GLU A 358 -11.83 9.74 -16.79
CA GLU A 358 -13.09 10.24 -17.37
C GLU A 358 -13.83 9.17 -18.19
N ALA A 359 -13.11 8.25 -18.85
CA ALA A 359 -13.74 7.24 -19.69
C ALA A 359 -14.67 6.32 -18.88
N ILE A 360 -14.29 5.94 -17.65
CA ILE A 360 -15.19 5.21 -16.74
C ILE A 360 -16.12 6.15 -15.95
N ALA A 361 -15.62 7.28 -15.44
CA ALA A 361 -16.39 8.14 -14.56
C ALA A 361 -17.57 8.82 -15.26
N VAL A 362 -17.35 9.30 -16.48
CA VAL A 362 -18.33 10.09 -17.25
C VAL A 362 -18.90 9.28 -18.40
N GLN A 363 -18.06 8.63 -19.20
CA GLN A 363 -18.50 7.95 -20.42
C GLN A 363 -19.01 6.52 -20.17
N LYS A 364 -18.81 5.99 -18.95
CA LYS A 364 -19.23 4.63 -18.53
C LYS A 364 -18.65 3.53 -19.43
N LEU A 365 -17.40 3.68 -19.84
CA LEU A 365 -16.66 2.67 -20.60
C LEU A 365 -15.90 1.78 -19.62
N PRO A 366 -16.30 0.51 -19.40
CA PRO A 366 -15.58 -0.42 -18.53
C PRO A 366 -14.30 -0.95 -19.17
N PHE A 367 -13.41 -1.52 -18.37
CA PHE A 367 -12.19 -2.17 -18.86
C PHE A 367 -12.48 -3.25 -19.91
N ARG A 368 -11.59 -3.34 -20.89
CA ARG A 368 -11.56 -4.40 -21.90
C ARG A 368 -10.19 -5.06 -21.95
N HIS A 369 -10.15 -6.36 -22.20
CA HIS A 369 -8.93 -7.14 -22.19
C HIS A 369 -8.10 -7.04 -23.48
N ASP A 370 -8.69 -6.64 -24.60
CA ASP A 370 -8.10 -6.53 -25.94
C ASP A 370 -7.60 -5.09 -26.21
N TRP A 371 -6.55 -4.71 -25.47
CA TRP A 371 -6.08 -3.33 -25.38
C TRP A 371 -5.47 -2.76 -26.68
N GLU A 372 -5.17 -3.60 -27.67
CA GLU A 372 -4.85 -3.16 -29.04
C GLU A 372 -5.98 -2.32 -29.65
N LYS A 373 -7.24 -2.57 -29.26
CA LYS A 373 -8.39 -1.79 -29.70
C LYS A 373 -8.39 -0.36 -29.15
N VAL A 374 -7.64 -0.12 -28.08
CA VAL A 374 -7.49 1.20 -27.44
C VAL A 374 -6.24 1.91 -27.99
N VAL A 375 -5.11 1.21 -28.02
CA VAL A 375 -3.82 1.83 -28.41
C VAL A 375 -3.77 2.16 -29.91
N THR A 376 -4.34 1.32 -30.79
CA THR A 376 -4.31 1.60 -32.23
C THR A 376 -4.98 2.94 -32.59
N PRO A 377 -6.21 3.26 -32.12
CA PRO A 377 -6.80 4.59 -32.32
C PRO A 377 -5.99 5.74 -31.71
N VAL A 378 -5.32 5.52 -30.57
CA VAL A 378 -4.42 6.52 -29.96
C VAL A 378 -3.22 6.79 -30.84
N VAL A 379 -2.61 5.75 -31.41
CA VAL A 379 -1.50 5.87 -32.37
C VAL A 379 -1.99 6.54 -33.65
N ASP A 380 -3.16 6.19 -34.16
CA ASP A 380 -3.76 6.81 -35.36
C ASP A 380 -3.92 8.32 -35.16
N TYR A 381 -4.49 8.73 -34.02
CA TYR A 381 -4.59 10.15 -33.66
C TYR A 381 -3.21 10.80 -33.54
N ALA A 382 -2.27 10.17 -32.83
CA ALA A 382 -0.94 10.72 -32.62
C ALA A 382 -0.22 11.01 -33.95
N LEU A 383 -0.34 10.11 -34.93
CA LEU A 383 0.28 10.26 -36.24
C LEU A 383 -0.37 11.33 -37.13
N THR A 384 -1.53 11.89 -36.73
CA THR A 384 -2.08 13.10 -37.39
C THR A 384 -1.36 14.38 -36.99
N ARG A 385 -0.57 14.36 -35.91
CA ARG A 385 0.12 15.55 -35.38
C ARG A 385 1.43 15.78 -36.12
N SER A 386 1.59 16.99 -36.66
CA SER A 386 2.80 17.40 -37.39
C SER A 386 4.07 17.41 -36.54
N GLU A 387 3.91 17.54 -35.23
CA GLU A 387 4.97 17.62 -34.22
C GLU A 387 5.47 16.24 -33.77
N VAL A 388 4.85 15.15 -34.25
CA VAL A 388 5.23 13.78 -33.92
C VAL A 388 6.17 13.22 -34.97
N ASP A 389 7.27 12.62 -34.49
CA ASP A 389 8.11 11.77 -35.31
C ASP A 389 7.56 10.34 -35.34
N ALA A 390 7.07 9.94 -36.52
CA ALA A 390 6.41 8.66 -36.74
C ALA A 390 7.33 7.44 -36.60
N ASP A 391 8.66 7.63 -36.60
CA ASP A 391 9.62 6.54 -36.46
C ASP A 391 10.08 6.35 -35.00
N ARG A 392 9.68 7.26 -34.09
CA ARG A 392 10.19 7.33 -32.72
C ARG A 392 9.07 7.37 -31.69
N LEU A 393 8.24 6.32 -31.71
CA LEU A 393 7.15 6.13 -30.75
C LEU A 393 7.56 5.13 -29.65
N ALA A 394 7.34 5.54 -28.41
CA ALA A 394 7.41 4.69 -27.23
C ALA A 394 6.08 4.69 -26.48
N ILE A 395 5.81 3.65 -25.69
CA ILE A 395 4.66 3.58 -24.79
C ILE A 395 5.08 3.09 -23.42
N ILE A 396 4.47 3.65 -22.37
CA ILE A 396 4.62 3.18 -20.99
C ILE A 396 3.27 2.87 -20.35
N GLY A 397 3.22 1.76 -19.60
CA GLY A 397 2.08 1.36 -18.77
C GLY A 397 2.48 1.14 -17.33
N TYR A 398 1.80 1.83 -16.41
CA TYR A 398 1.98 1.67 -14.96
C TYR A 398 0.99 0.66 -14.36
N SER A 399 1.43 -0.13 -13.38
CA SER A 399 0.59 -1.06 -12.61
C SER A 399 -0.14 -2.06 -13.53
N MET A 400 -1.48 -2.13 -13.51
CA MET A 400 -2.25 -2.95 -14.46
C MET A 400 -1.96 -2.60 -15.94
N GLY A 401 -1.45 -1.39 -16.21
CA GLY A 401 -0.87 -0.99 -17.50
C GLY A 401 0.25 -1.92 -17.99
N GLY A 402 0.91 -2.63 -17.08
CA GLY A 402 1.88 -3.69 -17.38
C GLY A 402 1.30 -4.97 -17.98
N TYR A 403 -0.03 -5.12 -18.03
CA TYR A 403 -0.72 -6.07 -18.91
C TYR A 403 -1.23 -5.36 -20.18
N LEU A 404 -1.83 -4.17 -20.01
CA LEU A 404 -2.50 -3.45 -21.10
C LEU A 404 -1.53 -3.06 -22.22
N VAL A 405 -0.35 -2.53 -21.89
CA VAL A 405 0.68 -2.16 -22.88
C VAL A 405 1.18 -3.39 -23.65
N PRO A 406 1.69 -4.46 -23.01
CA PRO A 406 2.14 -5.64 -23.73
C PRO A 406 1.05 -6.29 -24.58
N ARG A 407 -0.20 -6.32 -24.09
CA ARG A 407 -1.35 -6.82 -24.84
C ARG A 407 -1.56 -6.06 -26.14
N ALA A 408 -1.37 -4.74 -26.14
CA ALA A 408 -1.43 -3.93 -27.34
C ALA A 408 -0.22 -4.14 -28.25
N LEU A 409 1.00 -4.21 -27.70
CA LEU A 409 2.25 -4.39 -28.47
C LEU A 409 2.35 -5.74 -29.20
N ALA A 410 1.61 -6.75 -28.73
CA ALA A 410 1.40 -7.98 -29.47
C ALA A 410 0.78 -7.75 -30.87
N HIS A 411 0.06 -6.63 -31.09
CA HIS A 411 -0.65 -6.33 -32.35
C HIS A 411 -0.30 -4.99 -32.99
N GLU A 412 -0.03 -3.94 -32.20
CA GLU A 412 0.28 -2.60 -32.69
C GLU A 412 1.80 -2.46 -32.93
N LYS A 413 2.20 -2.70 -34.18
CA LYS A 413 3.62 -2.81 -34.57
C LYS A 413 4.31 -1.48 -34.90
N ARG A 414 3.60 -0.35 -34.87
CA ARG A 414 4.19 0.97 -35.13
C ARG A 414 4.98 1.53 -33.95
N ILE A 415 4.78 0.99 -32.74
CA ILE A 415 5.50 1.42 -31.54
C ILE A 415 6.84 0.68 -31.47
N ARG A 416 7.93 1.43 -31.27
CA ARG A 416 9.30 0.89 -31.28
C ARG A 416 9.78 0.40 -29.92
N TRP A 417 9.34 1.05 -28.85
CA TRP A 417 9.78 0.76 -27.49
C TRP A 417 8.61 0.68 -26.52
N GLY A 418 8.53 -0.42 -25.77
CA GLY A 418 7.53 -0.63 -24.73
C GLY A 418 8.16 -0.59 -23.34
N ILE A 419 7.55 0.11 -22.41
CA ILE A 419 7.97 0.16 -21.01
C ILE A 419 6.80 -0.30 -20.14
N VAL A 420 7.08 -1.15 -19.17
CA VAL A 420 6.10 -1.56 -18.16
C VAL A 420 6.67 -1.32 -16.77
N ASP A 421 5.93 -0.57 -15.96
CA ASP A 421 6.26 -0.28 -14.57
C ASP A 421 5.39 -1.16 -13.66
N GLY A 422 5.96 -2.33 -13.35
CA GLY A 422 5.25 -3.52 -12.87
C GLY A 422 4.73 -4.35 -14.05
N GLY A 423 5.53 -5.30 -14.57
CA GLY A 423 5.06 -6.24 -15.60
C GLY A 423 3.97 -7.19 -15.06
N VAL A 424 2.85 -7.33 -15.77
CA VAL A 424 1.71 -8.17 -15.31
C VAL A 424 1.48 -9.32 -16.27
N TYR A 425 1.79 -10.56 -15.84
CA TYR A 425 1.56 -11.74 -16.65
C TYR A 425 0.09 -12.18 -16.65
N SER A 426 -0.58 -12.17 -15.50
CA SER A 426 -2.02 -12.45 -15.40
C SER A 426 -2.66 -11.64 -14.28
N VAL A 427 -3.62 -10.78 -14.64
CA VAL A 427 -4.36 -9.98 -13.65
C VAL A 427 -5.15 -10.89 -12.72
N PHE A 428 -5.79 -11.94 -13.25
CA PHE A 428 -6.48 -12.95 -12.44
C PHE A 428 -5.56 -13.62 -11.41
N ASP A 429 -4.43 -14.20 -11.84
CA ASP A 429 -3.54 -14.89 -10.91
C ASP A 429 -3.00 -13.94 -9.84
N GLY A 430 -2.72 -12.68 -10.21
CA GLY A 430 -2.29 -11.64 -9.28
C GLY A 430 -3.34 -11.31 -8.24
N THR A 431 -4.59 -11.07 -8.67
CA THR A 431 -5.71 -10.80 -7.76
C THR A 431 -5.96 -11.99 -6.82
N MET A 432 -5.83 -13.22 -7.31
CA MET A 432 -6.04 -14.43 -6.49
C MET A 432 -4.99 -14.64 -5.38
N THR A 433 -3.84 -13.96 -5.43
CA THR A 433 -2.86 -13.98 -4.32
C THR A 433 -3.43 -13.40 -3.02
N LYS A 434 -4.51 -12.61 -3.10
CA LYS A 434 -5.18 -12.00 -1.95
C LYS A 434 -6.32 -12.84 -1.37
N PHE A 435 -6.55 -14.05 -1.89
CA PHE A 435 -7.66 -14.91 -1.49
C PHE A 435 -7.19 -16.34 -1.18
N PRO A 436 -7.96 -17.12 -0.39
CA PRO A 436 -7.70 -18.54 -0.19
C PRO A 436 -7.65 -19.32 -1.51
N ALA A 437 -6.75 -20.32 -1.58
CA ALA A 437 -6.51 -21.10 -2.80
C ALA A 437 -7.79 -21.75 -3.37
N GLU A 438 -8.71 -22.19 -2.50
CA GLU A 438 -9.98 -22.80 -2.92
C GLU A 438 -10.87 -21.85 -3.74
N LEU A 439 -10.77 -20.53 -3.51
CA LEU A 439 -11.55 -19.54 -4.26
C LEU A 439 -11.12 -19.56 -5.73
N LYS A 440 -9.80 -19.59 -5.97
CA LYS A 440 -9.22 -19.60 -7.32
C LYS A 440 -9.70 -20.79 -8.16
N GLU A 441 -9.81 -21.96 -7.56
CA GLU A 441 -10.26 -23.18 -8.25
C GLU A 441 -11.74 -23.12 -8.66
N ASP A 442 -12.56 -22.40 -7.90
CA ASP A 442 -14.00 -22.33 -8.09
C ASP A 442 -14.44 -21.21 -9.06
N VAL A 443 -13.62 -20.18 -9.29
CA VAL A 443 -13.92 -19.09 -10.23
C VAL A 443 -14.17 -19.64 -11.65
N GLY A 444 -15.25 -19.17 -12.29
CA GLY A 444 -15.67 -19.58 -13.62
C GLY A 444 -16.55 -20.84 -13.66
N LYS A 445 -16.78 -21.51 -12.51
CA LYS A 445 -17.76 -22.59 -12.39
C LYS A 445 -19.09 -22.01 -11.89
N ALA A 446 -20.08 -21.90 -12.76
CA ALA A 446 -21.38 -21.28 -12.42
C ALA A 446 -22.04 -21.88 -11.16
N SER A 447 -21.91 -23.20 -10.96
CA SER A 447 -22.42 -23.91 -9.77
C SER A 447 -21.71 -23.56 -8.46
N ARG A 448 -20.66 -22.74 -8.51
CA ARG A 448 -19.88 -22.27 -7.36
C ARG A 448 -20.00 -20.76 -7.13
N LYS A 449 -20.85 -20.05 -7.88
CA LYS A 449 -21.00 -18.59 -7.82
C LYS A 449 -21.20 -18.10 -6.38
N GLU A 450 -22.13 -18.71 -5.66
CA GLU A 450 -22.49 -18.34 -4.30
C GLU A 450 -21.33 -18.57 -3.33
N LYS A 451 -20.59 -19.67 -3.49
CA LYS A 451 -19.41 -19.98 -2.67
C LYS A 451 -18.30 -18.96 -2.90
N VAL A 452 -17.97 -18.67 -4.16
CA VAL A 452 -16.93 -17.69 -4.52
C VAL A 452 -17.29 -16.30 -3.97
N ASN A 453 -18.53 -15.86 -4.15
CA ASN A 453 -18.99 -14.57 -3.64
C ASN A 453 -18.92 -14.52 -2.11
N ALA A 454 -19.39 -15.56 -1.40
CA ALA A 454 -19.35 -15.61 0.05
C ALA A 454 -17.92 -15.53 0.60
N LEU A 455 -16.98 -16.30 0.02
CA LEU A 455 -15.57 -16.26 0.40
C LEU A 455 -14.93 -14.89 0.10
N ALA A 456 -15.18 -14.34 -1.09
CA ALA A 456 -14.62 -13.05 -1.48
C ALA A 456 -15.09 -11.93 -0.55
N TYR A 457 -16.40 -11.85 -0.27
CA TYR A 457 -16.95 -10.84 0.63
C TYR A 457 -16.45 -11.03 2.07
N ALA A 458 -16.30 -12.27 2.55
CA ALA A 458 -15.73 -12.52 3.86
C ALA A 458 -14.30 -12.00 3.99
N GLU A 459 -13.46 -12.19 2.97
CA GLU A 459 -12.09 -11.64 2.96
C GLU A 459 -12.08 -10.10 2.84
N MET A 460 -12.97 -9.53 2.03
CA MET A 460 -13.13 -8.08 1.93
C MET A 460 -13.54 -7.46 3.29
N GLU A 461 -14.43 -8.09 4.06
CA GLU A 461 -14.80 -7.56 5.39
C GLU A 461 -13.63 -7.63 6.40
N LYS A 462 -12.74 -8.61 6.29
CA LYS A 462 -11.54 -8.73 7.13
C LYS A 462 -10.46 -7.72 6.77
N HIS A 463 -10.35 -7.37 5.49
CA HIS A 463 -9.23 -6.61 4.92
C HIS A 463 -9.75 -5.34 4.20
N PRO A 464 -9.77 -4.17 4.87
CA PRO A 464 -10.30 -2.93 4.31
C PRO A 464 -9.62 -2.47 3.01
N ASP A 465 -8.31 -2.71 2.87
CA ASP A 465 -7.52 -2.42 1.67
C ASP A 465 -7.95 -3.32 0.50
N LEU A 466 -8.15 -4.61 0.75
CA LEU A 466 -8.69 -5.55 -0.23
C LEU A 466 -10.11 -5.15 -0.65
N LYS A 467 -10.97 -4.79 0.31
CA LYS A 467 -12.33 -4.32 0.02
C LYS A 467 -12.34 -3.12 -0.92
N GLN A 468 -11.49 -2.14 -0.66
CA GLN A 468 -11.35 -0.98 -1.53
C GLN A 468 -10.85 -1.37 -2.92
N PHE A 469 -9.82 -2.20 -2.99
CA PHE A 469 -9.27 -2.70 -4.25
C PHE A 469 -10.33 -3.43 -5.09
N ILE A 470 -11.09 -4.35 -4.49
CA ILE A 470 -12.13 -5.10 -5.19
C ILE A 470 -13.32 -4.21 -5.57
N ASN A 471 -13.75 -3.29 -4.71
CA ASN A 471 -14.83 -2.37 -5.07
C ASN A 471 -14.45 -1.45 -6.24
N GLN A 472 -13.18 -1.01 -6.31
CA GLN A 472 -12.67 -0.28 -7.47
C GLN A 472 -12.71 -1.14 -8.73
N MET A 473 -12.34 -2.42 -8.64
CA MET A 473 -12.42 -3.35 -9.77
C MET A 473 -13.87 -3.64 -10.18
N LEU A 474 -14.80 -3.87 -9.25
CA LEU A 474 -16.23 -4.07 -9.56
C LEU A 474 -16.79 -2.89 -10.35
N TRP A 475 -16.46 -1.65 -9.95
CA TRP A 475 -16.88 -0.46 -10.67
C TRP A 475 -16.21 -0.33 -12.05
N THR A 476 -14.90 -0.47 -12.14
CA THR A 476 -14.16 -0.22 -13.39
C THR A 476 -14.31 -1.31 -14.44
N PHE A 477 -14.69 -2.53 -14.02
CA PHE A 477 -15.01 -3.65 -14.91
C PHE A 477 -16.53 -3.82 -15.14
N ASP A 478 -17.36 -2.99 -14.50
CA ASP A 478 -18.83 -3.07 -14.55
C ASP A 478 -19.36 -4.48 -14.20
N ALA A 479 -18.90 -5.00 -13.06
CA ALA A 479 -19.25 -6.34 -12.57
C ALA A 479 -20.11 -6.25 -11.30
N ASP A 480 -21.20 -7.03 -11.25
CA ASP A 480 -22.15 -6.99 -10.13
C ASP A 480 -21.69 -7.80 -8.91
N SER A 481 -20.71 -8.69 -9.10
CA SER A 481 -20.22 -9.55 -8.01
C SER A 481 -18.76 -9.99 -8.20
N PRO A 482 -18.05 -10.36 -7.10
CA PRO A 482 -16.70 -10.91 -7.17
C PRO A 482 -16.57 -12.10 -8.13
N PHE A 483 -17.54 -13.00 -8.19
CA PHE A 483 -17.51 -14.14 -9.12
C PHE A 483 -17.46 -13.68 -10.59
N GLU A 484 -18.27 -12.70 -10.96
CA GLU A 484 -18.31 -12.17 -12.32
C GLU A 484 -17.03 -11.42 -12.65
N LEU A 485 -16.57 -10.55 -11.74
CA LEU A 485 -15.29 -9.86 -11.85
C LEU A 485 -14.15 -10.86 -12.06
N PHE A 486 -13.99 -11.83 -11.16
CA PHE A 486 -12.87 -12.79 -11.22
C PHE A 486 -12.93 -13.68 -12.47
N THR A 487 -14.14 -13.99 -12.96
CA THR A 487 -14.32 -14.71 -14.22
C THR A 487 -13.86 -13.85 -15.41
N GLU A 488 -14.19 -12.56 -15.42
CA GLU A 488 -13.74 -11.61 -16.44
C GLU A 488 -12.22 -11.44 -16.45
N LEU A 489 -11.60 -11.33 -15.25
CA LEU A 489 -10.15 -11.19 -15.11
C LEU A 489 -9.35 -12.34 -15.73
N LYS A 490 -9.94 -13.53 -15.90
CA LYS A 490 -9.27 -14.65 -16.58
C LYS A 490 -8.89 -14.35 -18.03
N LYS A 491 -9.56 -13.39 -18.68
CA LYS A 491 -9.22 -12.93 -20.04
C LYS A 491 -7.96 -12.05 -20.06
N TYR A 492 -7.57 -11.48 -18.92
CA TYR A 492 -6.44 -10.57 -18.79
C TYR A 492 -5.16 -11.36 -18.49
N SER A 493 -4.67 -12.09 -19.49
CA SER A 493 -3.51 -12.96 -19.38
C SER A 493 -2.61 -12.88 -20.61
N MET A 494 -1.30 -12.80 -20.38
CA MET A 494 -0.28 -12.79 -21.44
C MET A 494 -0.03 -14.17 -22.05
N GLY A 495 -0.54 -15.25 -21.45
CA GLY A 495 -0.11 -16.62 -21.77
C GLY A 495 -0.25 -17.06 -23.23
N LYS A 496 -1.13 -16.45 -24.03
CA LYS A 496 -1.29 -16.75 -25.47
C LYS A 496 -0.69 -15.71 -26.41
N VAL A 497 -0.28 -14.56 -25.89
CA VAL A 497 0.09 -13.38 -26.70
C VAL A 497 1.50 -12.87 -26.41
N LEU A 498 2.16 -13.39 -25.36
CA LEU A 498 3.49 -12.94 -24.96
C LEU A 498 4.54 -13.14 -26.06
N GLY A 499 4.48 -14.27 -26.79
CA GLY A 499 5.39 -14.56 -27.91
C GLY A 499 5.15 -13.73 -29.18
N GLU A 500 4.03 -13.01 -29.25
CA GLU A 500 3.73 -12.12 -30.38
C GLU A 500 4.37 -10.73 -30.21
N ILE A 501 5.01 -10.46 -29.08
CA ILE A 501 5.69 -9.18 -28.81
C ILE A 501 7.09 -9.24 -29.41
N ASP A 502 7.32 -8.41 -30.43
CA ASP A 502 8.61 -8.19 -31.09
C ASP A 502 9.22 -6.81 -30.75
N THR A 503 8.44 -5.91 -30.13
CA THR A 503 8.88 -4.62 -29.62
C THR A 503 9.99 -4.76 -28.57
N GLU A 504 10.99 -3.87 -28.58
CA GLU A 504 12.00 -3.83 -27.52
C GLU A 504 11.34 -3.36 -26.20
N MET A 505 11.51 -4.15 -25.14
CA MET A 505 10.84 -3.95 -23.86
C MET A 505 11.79 -3.50 -22.75
N PHE A 506 11.34 -2.56 -21.93
CA PHE A 506 11.93 -2.25 -20.63
C PHE A 506 10.96 -2.63 -19.51
N VAL A 507 11.34 -3.62 -18.71
CA VAL A 507 10.56 -4.09 -17.56
C VAL A 507 11.15 -3.52 -16.28
N LEU A 508 10.40 -2.65 -15.63
CA LEU A 508 10.72 -2.15 -14.30
C LEU A 508 10.01 -3.00 -13.25
N ASN A 509 10.69 -3.16 -12.12
CA ASN A 509 10.19 -3.86 -10.96
C ASN A 509 10.63 -3.16 -9.68
N SER A 510 10.00 -3.50 -8.57
CA SER A 510 10.25 -2.93 -7.25
C SER A 510 10.32 -4.05 -6.21
N SER A 511 11.36 -4.07 -5.37
CA SER A 511 11.66 -5.21 -4.49
C SER A 511 10.54 -5.52 -3.49
N ASP A 512 9.81 -4.50 -3.04
CA ASP A 512 8.79 -4.60 -1.99
C ASP A 512 7.37 -4.45 -2.58
N ASP A 513 7.24 -4.55 -3.90
CA ASP A 513 5.95 -4.45 -4.58
C ASP A 513 5.13 -5.74 -4.45
N GLN A 514 4.27 -5.76 -3.43
CA GLN A 514 3.36 -6.86 -3.13
C GLN A 514 1.95 -6.68 -3.72
N ILE A 515 1.68 -5.60 -4.47
CA ILE A 515 0.33 -5.35 -4.98
C ILE A 515 -0.02 -6.39 -6.03
N ALA A 516 -0.97 -7.28 -5.71
CA ALA A 516 -1.40 -8.38 -6.59
C ALA A 516 -0.24 -9.25 -7.10
N GLY A 517 0.79 -9.46 -6.26
CA GLY A 517 1.99 -10.22 -6.61
C GLY A 517 2.86 -9.58 -7.70
N SER A 518 2.77 -8.26 -7.88
CA SER A 518 3.46 -7.50 -8.94
C SER A 518 4.95 -7.83 -9.04
N ASN A 519 5.70 -7.93 -7.93
CA ASN A 519 7.13 -8.28 -8.00
C ASN A 519 7.39 -9.61 -8.72
N ALA A 520 6.64 -10.66 -8.36
CA ALA A 520 6.77 -11.98 -8.96
C ALA A 520 6.24 -12.01 -10.40
N GLN A 521 5.16 -11.29 -10.68
CA GLN A 521 4.55 -11.17 -12.01
C GLN A 521 5.50 -10.49 -12.99
N ALA A 522 6.20 -9.43 -12.58
CA ALA A 522 7.14 -8.72 -13.43
C ALA A 522 8.33 -9.60 -13.83
N LYS A 523 8.86 -10.38 -12.88
CA LYS A 523 9.90 -11.41 -13.13
C LYS A 523 9.40 -12.47 -14.10
N LYS A 524 8.19 -12.99 -13.89
CA LYS A 524 7.56 -13.99 -14.78
C LYS A 524 7.35 -13.45 -16.19
N PHE A 525 6.85 -12.22 -16.32
CA PHE A 525 6.66 -11.53 -17.59
C PHE A 525 7.99 -11.34 -18.33
N TYR A 526 9.00 -10.76 -17.67
CA TYR A 526 10.32 -10.56 -18.26
C TYR A 526 10.95 -11.87 -18.76
N ASN A 527 10.88 -12.93 -17.96
CA ASN A 527 11.44 -14.22 -18.34
C ASN A 527 10.75 -14.84 -19.56
N GLY A 528 9.44 -14.63 -19.73
CA GLY A 528 8.68 -15.17 -20.86
C GLY A 528 8.76 -14.37 -22.16
N LEU A 529 9.30 -13.15 -22.15
CA LEU A 529 9.50 -12.34 -23.37
C LEU A 529 10.57 -12.95 -24.28
N GLU A 530 10.31 -12.95 -25.59
CA GLU A 530 11.28 -13.37 -26.63
C GLU A 530 11.93 -12.19 -27.37
N SER A 531 11.37 -10.98 -27.25
CA SER A 531 11.94 -9.77 -27.82
C SER A 531 13.19 -9.27 -27.07
N MET A 532 13.85 -8.28 -27.66
CA MET A 532 14.91 -7.54 -26.98
C MET A 532 14.36 -6.92 -25.69
N LYS A 533 15.01 -7.17 -24.56
CA LYS A 533 14.46 -6.86 -23.24
C LYS A 533 15.51 -6.38 -22.25
N THR A 534 15.17 -5.32 -21.52
CA THR A 534 15.94 -4.79 -20.38
C THR A 534 15.13 -4.98 -19.10
N TYR A 535 15.79 -5.32 -17.99
CA TYR A 535 15.16 -5.43 -16.66
C TYR A 535 15.85 -4.48 -15.69
N HIS A 536 15.08 -3.81 -14.85
CA HIS A 536 15.60 -3.02 -13.73
C HIS A 536 14.70 -3.20 -12.51
N GLU A 537 15.30 -3.53 -11.37
CA GLU A 537 14.61 -3.63 -10.09
C GLU A 537 15.06 -2.49 -9.18
N PHE A 538 14.11 -1.67 -8.74
CA PHE A 538 14.32 -0.66 -7.72
C PHE A 538 14.27 -1.28 -6.34
N THR A 539 15.16 -0.83 -5.45
CA THR A 539 15.27 -1.39 -4.09
C THR A 539 15.21 -0.31 -3.02
N ALA A 540 15.17 -0.74 -1.75
CA ALA A 540 15.04 0.16 -0.62
C ALA A 540 16.23 1.11 -0.46
N ASP A 541 17.42 0.75 -0.97
CA ASP A 541 18.62 1.59 -0.96
C ASP A 541 18.46 2.87 -1.82
N GLN A 542 17.57 2.83 -2.82
CA GLN A 542 17.20 3.94 -3.68
C GLN A 542 15.96 4.70 -3.17
N GLY A 543 15.30 4.19 -2.11
CA GLY A 543 14.01 4.71 -1.64
C GLY A 543 12.87 4.54 -2.66
N ALA A 544 13.00 3.60 -3.58
CA ALA A 544 12.11 3.40 -4.73
C ALA A 544 11.51 1.98 -4.78
N GLN A 545 11.46 1.26 -3.66
CA GLN A 545 11.08 -0.15 -3.59
C GLN A 545 9.58 -0.47 -3.69
N PHE A 546 8.73 0.55 -3.65
CA PHE A 546 7.27 0.38 -3.57
C PHE A 546 6.61 0.34 -4.94
N HIS A 547 5.37 -0.15 -5.01
CA HIS A 547 4.59 -0.25 -6.25
C HIS A 547 4.68 1.02 -7.12
N CYS A 548 5.07 0.84 -8.40
CA CYS A 548 5.30 1.93 -9.35
C CYS A 548 6.27 3.03 -8.87
N GLN A 549 7.24 2.66 -8.02
CA GLN A 549 8.17 3.57 -7.34
C GLN A 549 7.45 4.71 -6.61
N SER A 550 6.30 4.41 -5.99
CA SER A 550 5.57 5.37 -5.16
C SER A 550 6.48 5.97 -4.09
N GLY A 551 6.54 7.30 -4.03
CA GLY A 551 7.50 8.05 -3.21
C GLY A 551 8.77 8.50 -3.95
N ALA A 552 9.11 7.88 -5.09
CA ALA A 552 10.31 8.19 -5.87
C ALA A 552 10.09 8.23 -7.40
N PRO A 553 8.99 8.82 -7.93
CA PRO A 553 8.74 8.86 -9.38
C PRO A 553 9.79 9.69 -10.15
N PHE A 554 10.49 10.62 -9.48
CA PHE A 554 11.63 11.32 -10.08
C PHE A 554 12.79 10.34 -10.38
N VAL A 555 13.14 9.48 -9.42
CA VAL A 555 14.19 8.47 -9.55
C VAL A 555 13.83 7.46 -10.64
N SER A 556 12.56 7.03 -10.69
CA SER A 556 12.11 6.13 -11.76
C SER A 556 12.11 6.80 -13.13
N SER A 557 11.67 8.06 -13.21
CA SER A 557 11.71 8.86 -14.44
C SER A 557 13.13 9.00 -15.00
N GLU A 558 14.14 9.16 -14.14
CA GLU A 558 15.54 9.22 -14.60
C GLU A 558 15.95 7.93 -15.30
N ARG A 559 15.63 6.76 -14.74
CA ARG A 559 15.95 5.46 -15.34
C ARG A 559 15.19 5.23 -16.65
N ILE A 560 13.88 5.49 -16.64
CA ILE A 560 13.01 5.34 -17.81
C ILE A 560 13.50 6.20 -18.96
N LEU A 561 13.71 7.49 -18.69
CA LEU A 561 14.02 8.44 -19.74
C LEU A 561 15.47 8.29 -20.22
N ASN A 562 16.44 7.93 -19.36
CA ASN A 562 17.80 7.62 -19.82
C ASN A 562 17.81 6.43 -20.79
N TRP A 563 17.04 5.37 -20.48
CA TRP A 563 16.90 4.22 -21.35
C TRP A 563 16.27 4.60 -22.70
N LEU A 564 15.27 5.49 -22.71
CA LEU A 564 14.67 6.02 -23.94
C LEU A 564 15.61 6.98 -24.68
N ASP A 565 16.42 7.79 -23.99
CA ASP A 565 17.31 8.77 -24.59
C ASP A 565 18.34 8.06 -25.49
N GLU A 566 18.87 6.91 -25.05
CA GLU A 566 19.79 6.06 -25.83
C GLU A 566 19.20 5.52 -27.14
N ARG A 567 17.87 5.54 -27.28
CA ARG A 567 17.12 4.86 -28.37
C ARG A 567 16.40 5.84 -29.28
N ALA A 568 15.66 6.76 -28.68
CA ALA A 568 14.75 7.68 -29.36
C ALA A 568 15.37 9.06 -29.61
N MET A 569 16.44 9.42 -28.90
CA MET A 569 17.13 10.69 -29.12
C MET A 569 18.38 10.46 -29.98
N PRO A 570 18.50 11.15 -31.13
CA PRO A 570 19.54 10.87 -32.13
C PRO A 570 20.93 11.41 -31.71
N GLN A 571 21.46 10.89 -30.60
CA GLN A 571 22.83 11.07 -30.07
C GLN A 571 23.00 12.24 -29.09
N LEU A 572 22.81 11.95 -27.79
CA LEU A 572 23.68 12.49 -26.74
C LEU A 572 24.99 11.69 -26.81
N ARG A 573 25.91 12.09 -27.70
CA ARG A 573 27.32 11.68 -27.62
C ARG A 573 28.16 12.90 -27.29
#